data_AF-A0A1X0S6P9-F1
#
_entry.id   AF-A0A1X0S6P9-F1
#
_cell.length_a   1.000
_cell.length_b   1.000
_cell.length_c   1.000
_cell.angle_alpha   90.00
_cell.angle_beta   90.00
_cell.angle_gamma   90.00
#
_symmetry.space_group_name_H-M   'P 1'
#
loop_
_entity.id
_entity.type
_entity.pdbx_description
1 polymer ?
#
loop_
_entity_poly.entity_id
_entity_poly.type
_entity_poly.pdbx_seq_one_letter_code
_entity_poly.pdbx_strand_id
1 'polypeptide(L)'
;MFNQWPRIQRESDATIALTESTKKYSLKPLVSCLAMPHTPKIQVIDSETIMKGCALGTQEQSAQATKEYFLIMDYLGDVLSYDFTEFLPNIWSYSIHESGDITTKQFTNLIAYTLTDYHCNYKQPMISNNNHERTFFVEYIVPMFKYFAKETNLLGFSCGITQENVNHTFEDTLKLIYECNGALFYILRKFNKCSFQEALKRLVFGIQVIKGTITLSKMSLKNEPQWKFVELRSAQVPTTWNDRFD
;
A
#
# COMPACT_ATOMS: atom_id res chain seq x y z
N MET A 1 -11.51 -11.81 -19.42
CA MET A 1 -12.50 -11.61 -18.34
C MET A 1 -11.78 -11.08 -17.12
N PHE A 2 -11.87 -9.78 -16.83
CA PHE A 2 -11.41 -9.24 -15.55
C PHE A 2 -12.51 -9.53 -14.53
N ASN A 3 -12.22 -10.32 -13.50
CA ASN A 3 -13.12 -10.48 -12.36
C ASN A 3 -13.31 -9.11 -11.72
N GLN A 4 -14.49 -8.51 -11.91
CA GLN A 4 -14.91 -7.36 -11.13
C GLN A 4 -14.90 -7.80 -9.67
N TRP A 5 -14.05 -7.18 -8.86
CA TRP A 5 -14.21 -7.26 -7.42
C TRP A 5 -15.65 -6.82 -7.08
N PRO A 6 -16.36 -7.55 -6.21
CA PRO A 6 -17.71 -7.16 -5.83
C PRO A 6 -17.66 -5.74 -5.28
N ARG A 7 -18.38 -4.81 -5.92
CA ARG A 7 -18.62 -3.47 -5.36
C ARG A 7 -19.15 -3.70 -3.95
N ILE A 8 -18.38 -3.28 -2.96
CA ILE A 8 -18.77 -3.40 -1.55
C ILE A 8 -20.00 -2.51 -1.37
N GLN A 9 -21.21 -3.08 -1.46
CA GLN A 9 -22.42 -2.43 -0.96
C GLN A 9 -22.28 -2.38 0.56
N ARG A 10 -22.03 -1.18 1.09
CA ARG A 10 -21.76 -0.94 2.52
C ARG A 10 -23.10 -0.69 3.21
N GLU A 11 -23.57 -1.66 4.00
CA GLU A 11 -24.68 -1.47 4.92
C GLU A 11 -24.19 -0.65 6.12
N SER A 12 -24.79 0.52 6.35
CA SER A 12 -24.39 1.54 7.32
C SER A 12 -24.41 1.11 8.79
N ASP A 13 -25.04 -0.04 9.11
CA ASP A 13 -25.30 -0.50 10.47
C ASP A 13 -24.68 -1.86 10.81
N ALA A 14 -23.84 -2.39 9.93
CA ALA A 14 -23.23 -3.70 10.15
C ALA A 14 -22.30 -3.67 11.37
N THR A 15 -22.57 -4.54 12.34
CA THR A 15 -21.74 -4.75 13.53
C THR A 15 -21.15 -6.15 13.49
N ILE A 16 -19.87 -6.31 13.82
CA ILE A 16 -19.22 -7.62 13.97
C ILE A 16 -19.16 -7.94 15.46
N ALA A 17 -19.70 -9.10 15.84
CA ALA A 17 -19.50 -9.66 17.16
C ALA A 17 -18.34 -10.65 17.12
N LEU A 18 -17.29 -10.39 17.91
CA LEU A 18 -16.19 -11.32 18.15
C LEU A 18 -16.29 -11.85 19.57
N THR A 19 -15.81 -13.07 19.79
CA THR A 19 -15.80 -13.69 21.12
C THR A 19 -14.38 -14.05 21.53
N GLU A 20 -14.10 -13.87 22.81
CA GLU A 20 -12.91 -14.38 23.46
C GLU A 20 -13.30 -14.91 24.83
N SER A 21 -13.17 -16.21 25.05
CA SER A 21 -13.65 -16.88 26.27
C SER A 21 -15.14 -16.56 26.53
N THR A 22 -15.45 -15.79 27.57
CA THR A 22 -16.80 -15.32 27.94
C THR A 22 -17.09 -13.89 27.50
N LYS A 23 -16.08 -13.13 27.05
CA LYS A 23 -16.21 -11.74 26.63
C LYS A 23 -16.68 -11.65 25.18
N LYS A 24 -17.63 -10.75 24.93
CA LYS A 24 -18.13 -10.41 23.60
C LYS A 24 -17.65 -9.00 23.24
N TYR A 25 -17.04 -8.87 22.07
CA TYR A 25 -16.56 -7.61 21.53
C TYR A 25 -17.44 -7.23 20.35
N SER A 26 -17.88 -5.98 20.32
CA SER A 26 -18.73 -5.43 19.27
C SER A 26 -17.93 -4.39 18.49
N LEU A 27 -17.64 -4.68 17.23
CA LEU A 27 -16.89 -3.80 16.35
C LEU A 27 -17.84 -3.16 15.35
N LYS A 28 -17.74 -1.83 15.24
CA LYS A 28 -18.43 -1.02 14.25
C LYS A 28 -17.41 -0.43 13.27
N PRO A 29 -17.78 -0.24 11.99
CA PRO A 29 -16.93 0.52 11.06
C PRO A 29 -16.71 1.94 11.61
N LEU A 30 -15.58 2.56 11.27
CA LEU A 30 -15.25 3.92 11.74
C LEU A 30 -16.27 4.96 11.25
N VAL A 31 -16.77 4.79 10.03
CA VAL A 31 -17.76 5.68 9.41
C VAL A 31 -18.76 4.83 8.63
N SER A 32 -20.04 5.19 8.69
CA SER A 32 -21.15 4.42 8.10
C SER A 32 -21.31 4.64 6.59
N CYS A 33 -20.90 5.80 6.07
CA CYS A 33 -20.82 6.07 4.63
C CYS A 33 -19.96 7.30 4.32
N LEU A 34 -19.28 7.33 3.16
CA LEU A 34 -18.84 8.59 2.58
C LEU A 34 -19.99 9.18 1.77
N ALA A 35 -20.19 10.49 1.86
CA ALA A 35 -21.17 11.16 1.04
C ALA A 35 -20.75 11.02 -0.44
N MET A 36 -21.58 10.30 -1.21
CA MET A 36 -21.46 10.01 -2.65
C MET A 36 -20.44 8.92 -3.06
N PRO A 37 -20.89 7.81 -3.67
CA PRO A 37 -20.02 6.70 -4.09
C PRO A 37 -19.08 7.03 -5.26
N HIS A 38 -19.27 8.17 -5.94
CA HIS A 38 -18.51 8.56 -7.13
C HIS A 38 -17.55 9.74 -6.91
N THR A 39 -17.68 10.42 -5.76
CA THR A 39 -16.78 11.50 -5.33
C THR A 39 -16.87 11.54 -3.81
N PRO A 40 -16.24 10.56 -3.14
CA PRO A 40 -16.40 10.39 -1.71
C PRO A 40 -15.92 11.65 -1.00
N LYS A 41 -16.83 12.42 -0.43
CA LYS A 41 -16.49 13.58 0.40
C LYS A 41 -16.58 13.16 1.86
N ILE A 42 -15.49 13.40 2.57
CA ILE A 42 -15.43 13.23 4.01
C ILE A 42 -16.07 14.47 4.61
N GLN A 43 -17.18 14.27 5.31
CA GLN A 43 -17.79 15.36 6.03
C GLN A 43 -16.95 15.68 7.27
N VAL A 44 -17.04 16.91 7.78
CA VAL A 44 -16.34 17.32 9.00
C VAL A 44 -16.69 16.40 10.19
N ILE A 45 -17.92 15.88 10.23
CA ILE A 45 -18.34 14.92 11.26
C ILE A 45 -17.63 13.55 11.13
N ASP A 46 -17.28 13.15 9.91
CA ASP A 46 -16.57 11.89 9.65
C ASP A 46 -15.11 12.01 10.11
N SER A 47 -14.47 13.16 9.89
CA SER A 47 -13.09 13.39 10.33
C SER A 47 -12.98 13.36 11.86
N GLU A 48 -13.88 14.02 12.58
CA GLU A 48 -13.91 13.93 14.05
C GLU A 48 -14.12 12.50 14.54
N THR A 49 -15.00 11.75 13.88
CA THR A 49 -15.30 10.36 14.24
C THR A 49 -14.09 9.46 14.01
N ILE A 50 -13.37 9.64 12.90
CA ILE A 50 -12.11 8.94 12.61
C ILE A 50 -11.07 9.26 13.68
N MET A 51 -10.90 10.54 14.03
CA MET A 51 -9.89 10.96 15.02
C MET A 51 -10.20 10.45 16.43
N LYS A 52 -11.48 10.31 16.80
CA LYS A 52 -11.91 9.76 18.11
C LYS A 52 -11.86 8.22 18.14
N GLY A 53 -12.22 7.58 17.02
CA GLY A 53 -12.40 6.12 16.93
C GLY A 53 -11.15 5.35 16.50
N CYS A 54 -10.15 6.03 15.94
CA CYS A 54 -8.92 5.44 15.44
C CYS A 54 -7.70 6.00 16.17
N ALA A 55 -6.92 5.13 16.80
CA ALA A 55 -5.63 5.51 17.35
C ALA A 55 -4.63 5.70 16.20
N LEU A 56 -4.19 6.94 16.02
CA LEU A 56 -3.17 7.32 15.05
C LEU A 56 -1.78 7.36 15.68
N GLY A 57 -0.74 7.06 14.90
CA GLY A 57 0.65 7.21 15.33
C GLY A 57 1.65 6.69 14.31
N THR A 58 2.92 6.70 14.70
CA THR A 58 4.01 6.08 13.97
C THR A 58 4.41 4.79 14.68
N GLN A 59 4.80 3.77 13.92
CA GLN A 59 5.34 2.53 14.47
C GLN A 59 6.59 2.16 13.68
N GLU A 60 7.76 2.36 14.28
CA GLU A 60 8.98 1.75 13.76
C GLU A 60 8.86 0.22 13.86
N GLN A 61 8.97 -0.44 12.71
CA GLN A 61 9.21 -1.88 12.69
C GLN A 61 10.71 -2.11 12.69
N SER A 62 11.23 -2.82 13.69
CA SER A 62 12.59 -3.35 13.62
C SER A 62 12.66 -4.31 12.43
N ALA A 63 13.58 -4.04 11.50
CA ALA A 63 13.81 -4.89 10.34
C ALA A 63 14.46 -6.20 10.81
N GLN A 64 13.66 -7.17 11.24
CA GLN A 64 14.14 -8.54 11.40
C GLN A 64 14.16 -9.17 10.00
N ALA A 65 15.22 -8.89 9.22
CA ALA A 65 15.41 -9.52 7.92
C ALA A 65 15.52 -11.04 8.13
N THR A 66 14.55 -11.80 7.61
CA THR A 66 14.71 -13.26 7.53
C THR A 66 15.81 -13.57 6.52
N LYS A 67 16.52 -14.69 6.70
CA LYS A 67 17.62 -15.11 5.79
C LYS A 67 17.20 -15.15 4.32
N GLU A 68 15.91 -15.38 4.05
CA GLU A 68 15.32 -15.39 2.72
C GLU A 68 15.42 -14.04 2.00
N TYR A 69 15.39 -12.92 2.73
CA TYR A 69 15.55 -11.59 2.14
C TYR A 69 17.00 -11.20 1.92
N PHE A 70 17.97 -11.90 2.52
CA PHE A 70 19.37 -11.52 2.41
C PHE A 70 19.84 -11.56 0.95
N LEU A 71 19.55 -12.67 0.25
CA LEU A 71 19.90 -12.82 -1.17
C LEU A 71 19.22 -11.78 -2.07
N ILE A 72 17.98 -11.41 -1.76
CA ILE A 72 17.24 -10.39 -2.53
C ILE A 72 17.85 -9.00 -2.30
N MET A 73 18.28 -8.71 -1.07
CA MET A 73 18.91 -7.44 -0.72
C MET A 73 20.33 -7.34 -1.30
N ASP A 74 21.10 -8.43 -1.31
CA ASP A 74 22.40 -8.51 -1.99
C ASP A 74 22.23 -8.26 -3.48
N TYR A 75 21.28 -8.96 -4.12
CA TYR A 75 20.92 -8.73 -5.52
C TYR A 75 20.57 -7.27 -5.80
N LEU A 76 19.72 -6.67 -4.96
CA LEU A 76 19.32 -5.28 -5.12
C LEU A 76 20.53 -4.33 -4.96
N GLY A 77 21.39 -4.57 -3.97
CA GLY A 77 22.60 -3.79 -3.76
C GLY A 77 23.56 -3.84 -4.95
N ASP A 78 23.81 -5.05 -5.46
CA ASP A 78 24.67 -5.27 -6.63
C ASP A 78 24.08 -4.57 -7.86
N VAL A 79 22.79 -4.74 -8.13
CA VAL A 79 22.13 -4.13 -9.27
C VAL A 79 22.18 -2.61 -9.24
N LEU A 80 21.92 -1.99 -8.07
CA LEU A 80 21.96 -0.53 -7.93
C LEU A 80 23.36 0.05 -8.08
N SER A 81 24.40 -0.78 -7.93
CA SER A 81 25.81 -0.39 -8.14
C SER A 81 26.23 -0.34 -9.61
N TYR A 82 25.46 -0.94 -10.52
CA TYR A 82 25.82 -0.96 -11.94
C TYR A 82 25.72 0.42 -12.59
N ASP A 83 26.60 0.64 -13.56
CA ASP A 83 26.56 1.81 -14.42
C ASP A 83 25.35 1.78 -15.35
N PHE A 84 24.88 2.97 -15.73
CA PHE A 84 23.66 3.14 -16.51
C PHE A 84 23.65 2.35 -17.83
N THR A 85 24.78 2.21 -18.50
CA THR A 85 24.89 1.51 -19.79
C THR A 85 24.79 -0.01 -19.66
N GLU A 86 25.23 -0.56 -18.53
CA GLU A 86 25.28 -2.00 -18.27
C GLU A 86 24.10 -2.48 -17.41
N PHE A 87 23.35 -1.54 -16.84
CA PHE A 87 22.27 -1.80 -15.90
C PHE A 87 21.24 -2.84 -16.40
N LEU A 88 20.64 -2.63 -17.57
CA LEU A 88 19.59 -3.53 -18.10
C LEU A 88 20.07 -4.97 -18.36
N PRO A 89 21.16 -5.22 -19.11
CA PRO A 89 21.62 -6.59 -19.31
C PRO A 89 22.02 -7.26 -17.99
N ASN A 90 22.62 -6.51 -17.06
CA ASN A 90 23.11 -7.08 -15.81
C ASN A 90 21.96 -7.46 -14.85
N ILE A 91 20.87 -6.68 -14.79
CA ILE A 91 19.66 -7.02 -14.02
C ILE A 91 19.18 -8.43 -14.35
N TRP A 92 18.93 -8.69 -15.63
CA TRP A 92 18.28 -9.93 -16.07
C TRP A 92 19.24 -11.12 -16.16
N SER A 93 20.55 -10.89 -16.09
CA SER A 93 21.57 -11.94 -16.10
C SER A 93 21.91 -12.49 -14.72
N TYR A 94 21.37 -11.89 -13.65
CA TYR A 94 21.72 -12.28 -12.29
C TYR A 94 21.17 -13.67 -11.94
N SER A 95 22.03 -14.54 -11.40
CA SER A 95 21.72 -15.97 -11.16
C SER A 95 20.50 -16.22 -10.25
N ILE A 96 20.12 -15.25 -9.42
CA ILE A 96 18.96 -15.33 -8.54
C ILE A 96 17.63 -15.53 -9.30
N HIS A 97 17.56 -15.15 -10.59
CA HIS A 97 16.40 -15.43 -11.45
C HIS A 97 16.16 -16.93 -11.70
N GLU A 98 17.20 -17.75 -11.50
CA GLU A 98 17.15 -19.21 -11.61
C GLU A 98 16.80 -19.90 -10.27
N SER A 99 16.51 -19.12 -9.22
CA SER A 99 16.12 -19.68 -7.91
C SER A 99 14.94 -20.65 -8.03
N GLY A 100 15.07 -21.80 -7.37
CA GLY A 100 14.00 -22.78 -7.24
C GLY A 100 12.91 -22.36 -6.25
N ASP A 101 13.16 -21.34 -5.41
CA ASP A 101 12.17 -20.78 -4.50
C ASP A 101 11.26 -19.79 -5.23
N ILE A 102 9.96 -20.09 -5.23
CA ILE A 102 8.94 -19.32 -5.94
C ILE A 102 8.86 -17.89 -5.40
N THR A 103 8.95 -17.72 -4.08
CA THR A 103 8.86 -16.41 -3.42
C THR A 103 10.02 -15.52 -3.83
N THR A 104 11.25 -16.03 -3.72
CA THR A 104 12.47 -15.36 -4.17
C THR A 104 12.35 -14.95 -5.62
N LYS A 105 11.94 -15.87 -6.50
CA LYS A 105 11.79 -15.60 -7.93
C LYS A 105 10.77 -14.50 -8.21
N GLN A 106 9.61 -14.52 -7.55
CA GLN A 106 8.58 -13.48 -7.69
C GLN A 106 9.10 -12.11 -7.24
N PHE A 107 9.80 -12.04 -6.10
CA PHE A 107 10.38 -10.79 -5.60
C PHE A 107 11.52 -10.28 -6.48
N THR A 108 12.40 -11.14 -6.95
CA THR A 108 13.45 -10.77 -7.90
C THR A 108 12.85 -10.21 -9.18
N ASN A 109 11.85 -10.89 -9.77
CA ASN A 109 11.20 -10.42 -10.99
C ASN A 109 10.52 -9.07 -10.77
N LEU A 110 9.83 -8.89 -9.65
CA LEU A 110 9.23 -7.62 -9.25
C LEU A 110 10.26 -6.47 -9.26
N ILE A 111 11.42 -6.70 -8.64
CA ILE A 111 12.52 -5.72 -8.61
C ILE A 111 13.02 -5.47 -10.04
N ALA A 112 13.30 -6.53 -10.81
CA ALA A 112 13.83 -6.41 -12.17
C ALA A 112 12.89 -5.64 -13.11
N TYR A 113 11.58 -5.91 -13.07
CA TYR A 113 10.59 -5.17 -13.86
C TYR A 113 10.51 -3.70 -13.44
N THR A 114 10.49 -3.45 -12.13
CA THR A 114 10.44 -2.08 -11.58
C THR A 114 11.67 -1.27 -12.02
N LEU A 115 12.86 -1.85 -11.89
CA LEU A 115 14.11 -1.19 -12.26
C LEU A 115 14.27 -1.03 -13.78
N THR A 116 13.72 -1.97 -14.56
CA THR A 116 13.67 -1.86 -16.03
C THR A 116 12.81 -0.68 -16.46
N ASP A 117 11.63 -0.50 -15.86
CA ASP A 117 10.77 0.65 -16.14
C ASP A 117 11.42 1.96 -15.69
N TYR A 118 12.03 1.98 -14.50
CA TYR A 118 12.80 3.14 -14.03
C TYR A 118 13.91 3.55 -15.00
N HIS A 119 14.70 2.58 -15.50
CA HIS A 119 15.74 2.84 -16.50
C HIS A 119 15.16 3.39 -17.82
N CYS A 120 14.05 2.81 -18.28
CA CYS A 120 13.38 3.27 -19.49
C CYS A 120 12.83 4.70 -19.34
N ASN A 121 12.22 5.02 -18.20
CA ASN A 121 11.69 6.36 -17.92
C ASN A 121 12.81 7.41 -17.92
N TYR A 122 13.99 7.08 -17.38
CA TYR A 122 15.14 7.98 -17.41
C TYR A 122 15.63 8.28 -18.84
N LYS A 123 15.54 7.33 -19.77
CA LYS A 123 15.93 7.55 -21.17
C LYS A 123 14.97 8.48 -21.92
N GLN A 124 13.75 8.66 -21.42
CA GLN A 124 12.80 9.54 -22.07
C GLN A 124 13.28 10.99 -21.90
N PRO A 125 13.51 11.74 -22.99
CA PRO A 125 13.81 13.14 -22.86
C PRO A 125 12.62 13.81 -22.18
N MET A 126 12.86 14.65 -21.16
CA MET A 126 11.82 15.43 -20.50
C MET A 126 11.25 16.49 -21.46
N ILE A 127 10.52 16.03 -22.47
CA ILE A 127 9.80 16.85 -23.44
C ILE A 127 8.37 16.99 -22.94
N SER A 128 8.16 17.56 -21.76
CA SER A 128 6.86 18.18 -21.51
C SER A 128 6.91 19.18 -20.35
N ASN A 129 6.37 20.36 -20.61
CA ASN A 129 5.98 21.36 -19.60
C ASN A 129 4.72 20.91 -18.82
N ASN A 130 4.41 19.61 -18.77
CA ASN A 130 3.21 19.11 -18.12
C ASN A 130 3.53 18.74 -16.67
N ASN A 131 3.44 19.74 -15.80
CA ASN A 131 3.51 19.62 -14.33
C ASN A 131 2.29 18.88 -13.73
N HIS A 132 1.75 17.89 -14.43
CA HIS A 132 0.63 17.10 -13.94
C HIS A 132 1.19 15.97 -13.07
N GLU A 133 0.80 15.94 -11.80
CA GLU A 133 1.20 14.91 -10.82
C GLU A 133 0.95 13.47 -11.33
N ARG A 134 0.02 13.31 -12.27
CA ARG A 134 -0.38 12.03 -12.86
C ARG A 134 0.74 11.39 -13.68
N THR A 135 1.53 12.21 -14.37
CA THR A 135 2.69 11.73 -15.11
C THR A 135 3.65 11.04 -14.14
N PHE A 136 3.91 11.68 -13.00
CA PHE A 136 4.72 11.09 -11.94
C PHE A 136 4.13 9.77 -11.39
N PHE A 137 2.82 9.74 -11.11
CA PHE A 137 2.18 8.49 -10.67
C PHE A 137 2.28 7.37 -11.71
N VAL A 138 1.96 7.66 -12.96
CA VAL A 138 1.92 6.65 -14.03
C VAL A 138 3.31 6.14 -14.38
N GLU A 139 4.32 6.99 -14.32
CA GLU A 139 5.69 6.64 -14.66
C GLU A 139 6.41 5.92 -13.51
N TYR A 140 6.29 6.42 -12.27
CA TYR A 140 7.14 5.93 -11.17
C TYR A 140 6.39 5.01 -10.20
N ILE A 141 5.10 5.27 -9.93
CA ILE A 141 4.36 4.60 -8.86
C ILE A 141 3.56 3.40 -9.37
N VAL A 142 2.77 3.60 -10.42
CA VAL A 142 1.87 2.59 -10.98
C VAL A 142 2.61 1.34 -11.44
N PRO A 143 3.80 1.43 -12.08
CA PRO A 143 4.51 0.23 -12.50
C PRO A 143 4.88 -0.70 -11.35
N MET A 144 5.38 -0.15 -10.23
CA MET A 144 5.70 -0.94 -9.03
C MET A 144 4.50 -1.77 -8.57
N PHE A 145 3.33 -1.13 -8.45
CA PHE A 145 2.11 -1.81 -8.02
C PHE A 145 1.53 -2.74 -9.07
N LYS A 146 1.65 -2.40 -10.35
CA LYS A 146 1.27 -3.27 -11.47
C LYS A 146 2.08 -4.56 -11.43
N TYR A 147 3.41 -4.48 -11.29
CA TYR A 147 4.27 -5.67 -11.23
C TYR A 147 4.03 -6.46 -9.96
N PHE A 148 3.87 -5.81 -8.81
CA PHE A 148 3.54 -6.49 -7.56
C PHE A 148 2.22 -7.26 -7.69
N ALA A 149 1.18 -6.63 -8.25
CA ALA A 149 -0.11 -7.28 -8.48
C ALA A 149 0.00 -8.46 -9.44
N LYS A 150 0.83 -8.36 -10.50
CA LYS A 150 0.99 -9.42 -11.49
C LYS A 150 1.81 -10.60 -10.99
N GLU A 151 2.88 -10.36 -10.25
CA GLU A 151 3.73 -11.43 -9.73
C GLU A 151 3.07 -12.14 -8.55
N THR A 152 2.36 -11.41 -7.68
CA THR A 152 1.86 -11.96 -6.40
C THR A 152 0.35 -12.23 -6.37
N ASN A 153 -0.44 -11.53 -7.21
CA ASN A 153 -1.90 -11.46 -7.12
C ASN A 153 -2.43 -10.97 -5.76
N LEU A 154 -1.60 -10.30 -4.95
CA LEU A 154 -1.96 -9.82 -3.61
C LEU A 154 -2.54 -8.40 -3.61
N LEU A 155 -2.54 -7.71 -4.75
CA LEU A 155 -2.93 -6.30 -4.86
C LEU A 155 -3.92 -6.06 -6.00
N GLY A 156 -4.94 -5.24 -5.71
CA GLY A 156 -5.78 -4.57 -6.70
C GLY A 156 -5.64 -3.06 -6.52
N PHE A 157 -5.54 -2.31 -7.62
CA PHE A 157 -5.29 -0.86 -7.62
C PHE A 157 -6.28 -0.13 -8.53
N SER A 158 -6.70 1.08 -8.11
CA SER A 158 -7.47 2.04 -8.92
C SER A 158 -6.97 3.47 -8.65
N CYS A 159 -6.65 4.23 -9.70
CA CYS A 159 -6.18 5.61 -9.61
C CYS A 159 -7.27 6.62 -9.99
N GLY A 160 -7.40 7.71 -9.23
CA GLY A 160 -8.20 8.90 -9.56
C GLY A 160 -7.32 10.13 -9.82
N ILE A 161 -7.94 11.22 -10.29
CA ILE A 161 -7.28 12.42 -10.85
C ILE A 161 -7.62 13.66 -10.01
N THR A 162 -6.65 14.42 -9.47
CA THR A 162 -6.76 15.88 -9.16
C THR A 162 -5.49 16.48 -8.51
N GLN A 163 -5.24 17.77 -8.81
CA GLN A 163 -4.09 18.60 -8.36
C GLN A 163 -3.95 18.68 -6.83
N GLU A 164 -2.70 18.66 -6.37
CA GLU A 164 -2.34 18.81 -4.95
C GLU A 164 -2.84 20.12 -4.32
N ASN A 165 -3.63 19.98 -3.27
CA ASN A 165 -4.05 21.01 -2.34
C ASN A 165 -3.88 20.44 -0.93
N VAL A 166 -3.41 21.22 0.05
CA VAL A 166 -3.18 20.72 1.42
C VAL A 166 -4.47 20.15 2.02
N ASN A 167 -5.61 20.79 1.79
CA ASN A 167 -6.92 20.29 2.21
C ASN A 167 -7.25 18.97 1.49
N HIS A 168 -6.87 18.85 0.23
CA HIS A 168 -7.06 17.63 -0.56
C HIS A 168 -6.18 16.48 -0.04
N THR A 169 -4.94 16.76 0.34
CA THR A 169 -4.02 15.76 0.89
C THR A 169 -4.55 15.21 2.21
N PHE A 170 -5.05 16.09 3.08
CA PHE A 170 -5.69 15.70 4.33
C PHE A 170 -6.94 14.86 4.08
N GLU A 171 -7.81 15.28 3.16
CA GLU A 171 -8.98 14.50 2.75
C GLU A 171 -8.57 13.12 2.19
N ASP A 172 -7.51 13.03 1.40
CA ASP A 172 -7.04 11.77 0.82
C ASP A 172 -6.45 10.83 1.88
N THR A 173 -5.73 11.35 2.88
CA THR A 173 -5.29 10.55 4.03
C THR A 173 -6.49 10.00 4.79
N LEU A 174 -7.52 10.81 5.03
CA LEU A 174 -8.74 10.34 5.69
C LEU A 174 -9.51 9.32 4.82
N LYS A 175 -9.53 9.48 3.48
CA LYS A 175 -10.11 8.49 2.55
C LYS A 175 -9.35 7.18 2.63
N LEU A 176 -8.02 7.22 2.69
CA LEU A 176 -7.17 6.04 2.83
C LEU A 176 -7.46 5.30 4.14
N ILE A 177 -7.54 6.02 5.27
CA ILE A 177 -7.90 5.45 6.57
C ILE A 177 -9.27 4.77 6.50
N TYR A 178 -10.24 5.45 5.89
CA TYR A 178 -11.59 4.93 5.71
C TYR A 178 -11.64 3.66 4.84
N GLU A 179 -10.94 3.66 3.70
CA GLU A 179 -10.87 2.48 2.82
C GLU A 179 -10.14 1.31 3.49
N CYS A 180 -9.04 1.58 4.22
CA CYS A 180 -8.34 0.56 4.98
C CYS A 180 -9.23 -0.03 6.09
N ASN A 181 -10.03 0.81 6.76
CA ASN A 181 -11.00 0.36 7.76
C ASN A 181 -12.08 -0.53 7.12
N GLY A 182 -12.67 -0.08 6.01
CA GLY A 182 -13.69 -0.83 5.29
C GLY A 182 -13.19 -2.18 4.80
N ALA A 183 -11.97 -2.24 4.26
CA ALA A 183 -11.33 -3.48 3.82
C ALA A 183 -11.07 -4.43 5.00
N LEU A 184 -10.51 -3.93 6.11
CA LEU A 184 -10.25 -4.77 7.29
C LEU A 184 -11.56 -5.27 7.89
N PHE A 185 -12.56 -4.41 7.99
CA PHE A 185 -13.90 -4.77 8.46
C PHE A 185 -14.55 -5.85 7.57
N TYR A 186 -14.42 -5.74 6.25
CA TYR A 186 -14.88 -6.77 5.31
C TYR A 186 -14.18 -8.12 5.51
N ILE A 187 -12.86 -8.11 5.69
CA ILE A 187 -12.07 -9.32 6.01
C ILE A 187 -12.60 -9.93 7.30
N LEU A 188 -12.76 -9.15 8.37
CA LEU A 188 -13.26 -9.62 9.65
C LEU A 188 -14.69 -10.19 9.55
N ARG A 189 -15.57 -9.63 8.72
CA ARG A 189 -16.92 -10.20 8.45
C ARG A 189 -16.83 -11.58 7.80
N LYS A 190 -15.91 -11.78 6.86
CA LYS A 190 -15.71 -13.10 6.23
C LYS A 190 -15.21 -14.16 7.22
N PHE A 191 -14.49 -13.72 8.24
CA PHE A 191 -13.99 -14.57 9.31
C PHE A 191 -14.78 -14.38 10.62
N ASN A 192 -16.11 -14.18 10.54
CA ASN A 192 -16.95 -13.92 11.71
C ASN A 192 -17.03 -15.07 12.75
N LYS A 193 -16.44 -16.23 12.46
CA LYS A 193 -16.29 -17.36 13.38
C LYS A 193 -14.91 -17.44 14.05
N CYS A 194 -13.98 -16.52 13.73
CA CYS A 194 -12.66 -16.50 14.36
C CYS A 194 -12.72 -15.90 15.78
N SER A 195 -11.76 -16.28 16.62
CA SER A 195 -11.62 -15.68 17.94
C SER A 195 -11.13 -14.24 17.83
N PHE A 196 -11.33 -13.44 18.88
CA PHE A 196 -10.77 -12.10 18.94
C PHE A 196 -9.25 -12.09 18.71
N GLN A 197 -8.51 -13.06 19.26
CA GLN A 197 -7.06 -13.19 19.07
C GLN A 197 -6.67 -13.42 17.60
N GLU A 198 -7.46 -14.21 16.85
CA GLU A 198 -7.22 -14.39 15.42
C GLU A 198 -7.58 -13.13 14.61
N ALA A 199 -8.59 -12.37 15.05
CA ALA A 199 -8.93 -11.09 14.46
C ALA A 199 -7.82 -10.04 14.65
N LEU A 200 -7.15 -10.01 15.81
CA LEU A 200 -6.02 -9.12 16.10
C LEU A 200 -4.83 -9.34 15.16
N LYS A 201 -4.67 -10.55 14.62
CA LYS A 201 -3.61 -10.89 13.66
C LYS A 201 -3.90 -10.35 12.26
N ARG A 202 -5.12 -9.88 11.98
CA ARG A 202 -5.50 -9.35 10.67
C ARG A 202 -5.12 -7.89 10.56
N LEU A 203 -4.62 -7.54 9.38
CA LEU A 203 -4.16 -6.20 9.07
C LEU A 203 -4.48 -5.87 7.62
N VAL A 204 -4.59 -4.57 7.33
CA VAL A 204 -4.69 -4.03 5.98
C VAL A 204 -3.65 -2.94 5.83
N PHE A 205 -2.94 -2.95 4.72
CA PHE A 205 -1.96 -1.91 4.41
C PHE A 205 -2.60 -0.84 3.52
N GLY A 206 -2.28 0.41 3.83
CA GLY A 206 -2.59 1.56 2.99
C GLY A 206 -1.30 2.15 2.47
N ILE A 207 -1.30 2.60 1.23
CA ILE A 207 -0.17 3.32 0.65
C ILE A 207 -0.66 4.68 0.21
N GLN A 208 0.06 5.71 0.62
CA GLN A 208 -0.16 7.07 0.18
C GLN A 208 1.09 7.58 -0.53
N VAL A 209 0.92 8.35 -1.59
CA VAL A 209 2.02 9.09 -2.21
C VAL A 209 1.65 10.55 -2.17
N ILE A 210 2.51 11.36 -1.57
CA ILE A 210 2.36 12.81 -1.49
C ILE A 210 3.63 13.40 -2.08
N LYS A 211 3.49 14.11 -3.21
CA LYS A 211 4.62 14.59 -4.01
C LYS A 211 5.55 13.44 -4.40
N GLY A 212 6.79 13.46 -3.92
CA GLY A 212 7.81 12.44 -4.14
C GLY A 212 7.94 11.43 -3.00
N THR A 213 7.11 11.48 -1.96
CA THR A 213 7.23 10.59 -0.80
C THR A 213 6.14 9.51 -0.85
N ILE A 214 6.56 8.25 -0.80
CA ILE A 214 5.67 7.10 -0.61
C ILE A 214 5.63 6.72 0.87
N THR A 215 4.43 6.60 1.43
CA THR A 215 4.18 6.26 2.83
C THR A 215 3.39 4.96 2.91
N LEU A 216 3.94 3.98 3.62
CA LEU A 216 3.28 2.73 3.97
C LEU A 216 2.66 2.85 5.36
N SER A 217 1.35 2.61 5.42
CA SER A 217 0.56 2.63 6.64
C SER A 217 -0.14 1.30 6.86
N LYS A 218 -0.52 1.01 8.11
CA LYS A 218 -1.18 -0.23 8.53
C LYS A 218 -2.39 0.06 9.40
N MET A 219 -3.53 -0.49 8.98
CA MET A 219 -4.75 -0.60 9.76
C MET A 219 -4.80 -1.94 10.48
N SER A 220 -5.12 -1.92 11.78
CA SER A 220 -5.22 -3.10 12.65
C SER A 220 -6.21 -2.86 13.80
N LEU A 221 -6.52 -3.91 14.56
CA LEU A 221 -7.25 -3.82 15.83
C LEU A 221 -6.27 -3.77 17.01
N LYS A 222 -6.61 -3.00 18.05
CA LYS A 222 -5.94 -3.10 19.37
C LYS A 222 -6.55 -4.20 20.23
N ASN A 223 -5.90 -4.51 21.36
CA ASN A 223 -6.42 -5.42 22.39
C ASN A 223 -7.73 -4.93 23.03
N GLU A 224 -8.04 -3.64 22.88
CA GLU A 224 -9.36 -3.07 23.06
C GLU A 224 -10.00 -2.88 21.69
N PRO A 225 -11.34 -2.92 21.52
CA PRO A 225 -12.05 -2.84 20.24
C PRO A 225 -11.97 -1.44 19.59
N GLN A 226 -10.75 -0.92 19.50
CA GLN A 226 -10.36 0.35 18.93
C GLN A 226 -9.53 0.06 17.68
N TRP A 227 -9.82 0.79 16.61
CA TRP A 227 -9.04 0.76 15.38
C TRP A 227 -7.70 1.43 15.59
N LYS A 228 -6.65 0.92 14.95
CA LYS A 228 -5.31 1.50 14.97
C LYS A 228 -4.83 1.67 13.55
N PHE A 229 -4.51 2.90 13.17
CA PHE A 229 -3.87 3.22 11.91
C PHE A 229 -2.51 3.85 12.19
N VAL A 230 -1.45 3.19 11.73
CA VAL A 230 -0.09 3.67 11.97
C VAL A 230 0.70 3.75 10.69
N GLU A 231 1.47 4.81 10.54
CA GLU A 231 2.55 4.87 9.56
C GLU A 231 3.66 3.91 9.99
N LEU A 232 4.10 3.07 9.06
CA LEU A 232 5.18 2.10 9.27
C LEU A 232 6.50 2.59 8.70
N ARG A 233 6.46 3.18 7.51
CA ARG A 233 7.65 3.64 6.79
C ARG A 233 7.28 4.67 5.74
N SER A 234 8.18 5.62 5.51
CA SER A 234 8.15 6.51 4.37
C SER A 234 9.48 6.45 3.62
N ALA A 235 9.45 6.67 2.31
CA ALA A 235 10.64 6.72 1.45
C ALA A 235 10.47 7.79 0.36
N GLN A 236 11.57 8.37 -0.09
CA GLN A 236 11.55 9.20 -1.31
C GLN A 236 11.50 8.29 -2.54
N VAL A 237 10.77 8.73 -3.55
CA VAL A 237 10.67 8.06 -4.84
C VAL A 237 11.74 8.68 -5.73
N PRO A 238 12.71 7.88 -6.22
CA PRO A 238 13.79 8.42 -7.03
C PRO A 238 13.25 8.93 -8.37
N THR A 239 13.55 10.18 -8.70
CA THR A 239 13.15 10.83 -9.95
C THR A 239 14.31 11.07 -10.90
N THR A 240 15.53 11.10 -10.37
CA THR A 240 16.77 11.15 -11.14
C THR A 240 17.58 9.88 -10.89
N TRP A 241 18.54 9.60 -11.78
CA TRP A 241 19.43 8.46 -11.63
C TRP A 241 20.14 8.45 -10.27
N ASN A 242 20.57 9.62 -9.79
CA ASN A 242 21.36 9.73 -8.55
C ASN A 242 20.52 9.57 -7.28
N ASP A 243 19.20 9.83 -7.35
CA ASP A 243 18.29 9.69 -6.22
C ASP A 243 18.17 8.23 -5.72
N ARG A 244 18.69 7.25 -6.48
CA ARG A 244 18.58 5.82 -6.15
C ARG A 244 19.29 5.38 -4.86
N PHE A 245 20.14 6.24 -4.30
CA PHE A 245 20.95 5.96 -3.10
C PHE A 245 20.43 6.61 -1.81
N ASP A 246 19.43 7.49 -1.92
CA ASP A 246 18.84 8.25 -0.80
C ASP A 246 17.60 7.56 -0.22
#